data_AF-A0A2V5WVQ8-F1
#
_entry.id   AF-A0A2V5WVQ8-F1
#
_cell.length_a   1.000
_cell.length_b   1.000
_cell.length_c   1.000
_cell.angle_alpha   90.00
_cell.angle_beta   90.00
_cell.angle_gamma   90.00
#
_symmetry.space_group_name_H-M   'P 1'
#
loop_
_entity.id
_entity.type
_entity.pdbx_description
1 polymer ?
#
loop_
_entity_poly.entity_id
_entity_poly.type
_entity_poly.pdbx_seq_one_letter_code
_entity_poly.pdbx_strand_id
1 'polypeptide(L)'
;MPRDVAEVNPDLVVRDKDGDIDMVRYDAVNTMLLNEFLKEHTTVRELKREIAALAATVREQESKIQEVSDQIQLRNLAPQAIDNNQ
;
A
#
# COMPACT_ATOMS: atom_id res chain seq x y z
N MET A 1 -23.80 -10.59 15.52
CA MET A 1 -24.41 -11.24 16.70
C MET A 1 -23.30 -11.84 17.57
N PRO A 2 -23.51 -12.09 18.88
CA PRO A 2 -22.50 -12.72 19.74
C PRO A 2 -21.94 -14.04 19.17
N ARG A 3 -22.76 -14.79 18.43
CA ARG A 3 -22.35 -16.00 17.71
C ARG A 3 -21.26 -15.76 16.66
N ASP A 4 -21.41 -14.73 15.82
CA ASP A 4 -20.44 -14.38 14.78
C ASP A 4 -19.10 -13.96 15.38
N VAL A 5 -19.14 -13.29 16.54
CA VAL A 5 -17.92 -12.91 17.29
C VAL A 5 -17.23 -14.15 17.87
N ALA A 6 -18.00 -15.12 18.38
CA ALA A 6 -17.44 -16.37 18.92
C ALA A 6 -16.78 -17.25 17.85
N GLU A 7 -17.24 -17.20 16.60
CA GLU A 7 -16.63 -17.90 15.47
C GLU A 7 -15.24 -17.33 15.12
N VAL A 8 -15.10 -16.01 15.19
CA VAL A 8 -13.84 -15.31 14.89
C VAL A 8 -12.88 -15.35 16.09
N ASN A 9 -13.38 -15.11 17.30
CA ASN A 9 -12.60 -15.17 18.53
C ASN A 9 -13.49 -15.52 19.74
N PRO A 10 -13.46 -16.79 20.21
CA PRO A 10 -14.31 -17.26 21.31
C PRO A 10 -13.97 -16.63 22.67
N ASP A 11 -12.78 -16.05 22.85
CA ASP A 11 -12.39 -15.38 24.11
C ASP A 11 -13.11 -14.04 24.32
N LEU A 12 -13.75 -13.53 23.26
CA LEU A 12 -14.51 -12.28 23.27
C LEU A 12 -15.97 -12.47 23.66
N VAL A 13 -16.41 -13.70 23.97
CA VAL A 13 -17.79 -13.96 24.41
C VAL A 13 -17.84 -14.54 25.82
N VAL A 14 -18.89 -14.19 26.54
CA VAL A 14 -19.24 -14.76 27.84
C VAL A 14 -20.27 -15.86 27.60
N ARG A 15 -20.01 -17.03 28.20
CA ARG A 15 -20.94 -18.14 28.20
C ARG A 15 -21.67 -18.20 29.53
N ASP A 16 -22.93 -18.62 29.48
CA ASP A 16 -23.70 -18.89 30.68
C ASP A 16 -23.28 -20.22 31.31
N LYS A 17 -24.02 -20.61 32.35
CA LYS A 17 -23.82 -21.84 33.14
C LYS A 17 -24.15 -23.12 32.37
N ASP A 18 -24.93 -23.03 31.29
CA ASP A 18 -25.26 -24.15 30.41
C ASP A 18 -24.24 -24.25 29.24
N GLY A 19 -23.35 -23.25 29.13
CA GLY A 19 -22.28 -23.18 28.13
C GLY A 19 -22.68 -22.44 26.85
N ASP A 20 -23.88 -21.88 26.81
CA ASP A 20 -24.41 -21.13 25.67
C ASP A 20 -23.88 -19.69 25.67
N ILE A 21 -23.74 -19.10 24.46
CA ILE A 21 -23.19 -17.76 24.30
C ILE A 21 -24.25 -16.73 24.72
N ASP A 22 -23.94 -15.98 25.78
CA ASP A 22 -24.88 -15.02 26.39
C ASP A 22 -24.54 -13.57 25.97
N MET A 23 -23.26 -13.17 26.02
CA MET A 23 -22.87 -11.77 25.76
C MET A 23 -21.50 -11.63 25.11
N VAL A 24 -21.24 -10.51 24.43
CA VAL A 24 -19.91 -10.11 23.96
C VAL A 24 -19.20 -9.25 25.01
N ARG A 25 -17.90 -9.50 25.23
CA ARG A 25 -17.02 -8.69 26.09
C ARG A 25 -16.62 -7.42 25.34
N TYR A 26 -17.50 -6.42 25.33
CA TYR A 26 -17.29 -5.17 24.58
C TYR A 26 -15.99 -4.45 24.91
N ASP A 27 -15.54 -4.44 26.17
CA ASP A 27 -14.27 -3.82 26.55
C ASP A 27 -13.06 -4.55 25.96
N ALA A 28 -13.13 -5.88 25.86
CA ALA A 28 -12.11 -6.70 25.21
C ALA A 28 -12.11 -6.48 23.68
N VAL A 29 -13.30 -6.36 23.08
CA VAL A 29 -13.45 -6.01 21.66
C VAL A 29 -12.87 -4.62 21.37
N ASN A 30 -13.18 -3.62 22.20
CA ASN A 30 -12.68 -2.25 22.02
C ASN A 30 -11.15 -2.17 22.10
N THR A 31 -10.55 -2.90 23.06
CA THR A 31 -9.08 -2.97 23.19
C THR A 31 -8.45 -3.66 21.99
N MET A 32 -9.05 -4.77 21.53
CA MET A 32 -8.59 -5.47 20.33
C MET A 32 -8.70 -4.57 19.10
N LEU A 33 -9.83 -3.88 18.90
CA LEU A 33 -10.06 -2.97 17.78
C LEU A 33 -9.09 -1.79 17.80
N LEU A 34 -8.77 -1.23 18.97
CA LEU A 34 -7.77 -0.18 19.08
C LEU A 34 -6.39 -0.68 18.66
N ASN A 35 -5.99 -1.88 19.10
CA ASN A 35 -4.72 -2.48 18.70
C ASN A 35 -4.66 -2.73 17.19
N GLU A 36 -5.70 -3.31 16.60
CA GLU A 36 -5.78 -3.53 15.15
C GLU A 36 -5.80 -2.20 14.38
N PHE A 37 -6.53 -1.20 14.87
CA PHE A 37 -6.52 0.15 14.27
C PHE A 37 -5.12 0.77 14.28
N LEU A 38 -4.37 0.66 15.38
CA LEU A 38 -3.02 1.19 15.47
C LEU A 38 -2.03 0.45 14.56
N LYS A 39 -2.18 -0.87 14.42
CA LYS A 39 -1.40 -1.68 13.48
C LYS A 39 -1.68 -1.25 12.05
N GLU A 40 -2.95 -1.26 11.63
CA GLU A 40 -3.35 -0.87 10.27
C GLU A 40 -2.96 0.57 9.95
N HIS A 41 -3.13 1.51 10.90
CA HIS A 41 -2.70 2.88 10.70
C HIS A 41 -1.18 3.01 10.51
N THR A 42 -0.39 2.18 11.19
CA THR A 42 1.07 2.12 10.99
C THR A 42 1.43 1.56 9.62
N THR A 43 0.82 0.44 9.22
CA THR A 43 0.97 -0.15 7.89
C THR A 43 0.63 0.84 6.78
N VAL A 44 -0.52 1.53 6.89
CA VAL A 44 -0.94 2.56 5.92
C VAL A 44 0.08 3.71 5.85
N ARG A 45 0.68 4.11 6.97
CA ARG A 45 1.70 5.15 6.99
C ARG A 45 2.97 4.72 6.27
N GLU A 46 3.39 3.47 6.45
CA GLU A 46 4.55 2.88 5.77
C GLU A 46 4.30 2.75 4.27
N LEU A 47 3.16 2.19 3.88
CA LEU A 47 2.76 2.10 2.47
C LEU A 47 2.71 3.47 1.79
N LYS A 48 2.19 4.51 2.47
CA LYS A 48 2.21 5.89 1.93
C LYS A 48 3.63 6.41 1.68
N ARG A 49 4.59 6.07 2.55
CA ARG A 49 6.00 6.45 2.37
C ARG A 49 6.62 5.71 1.19
N GLU A 50 6.37 4.40 1.09
CA GLU A 50 6.87 3.59 -0.02
C GLU A 50 6.30 4.04 -1.37
N ILE A 51 5.00 4.35 -1.43
CA ILE A 51 4.36 4.90 -2.63
C ILE A 51 4.99 6.24 -3.03
N ALA A 52 5.27 7.12 -2.06
CA ALA A 52 5.93 8.39 -2.34
C ALA A 52 7.36 8.21 -2.89
N ALA A 53 8.12 7.27 -2.32
CA ALA A 53 9.44 6.92 -2.81
C ALA A 53 9.38 6.32 -4.24
N LEU A 54 8.45 5.40 -4.49
CA LEU A 54 8.24 4.81 -5.81
C LEU A 54 7.85 5.87 -6.84
N ALA A 55 6.95 6.79 -6.49
CA ALA A 55 6.57 7.89 -7.37
C ALA A 55 7.76 8.82 -7.70
N ALA A 56 8.70 9.02 -6.77
CA ALA A 56 9.93 9.77 -7.04
C ALA A 56 10.82 9.02 -8.05
N THR A 57 11.03 7.72 -7.85
CA THR A 57 11.80 6.87 -8.78
C THR A 57 11.20 6.88 -10.18
N VAL A 58 9.88 6.78 -10.31
CA VAL A 58 9.20 6.83 -11.62
C VAL A 58 9.46 8.15 -12.34
N ARG A 59 9.37 9.29 -11.65
CA ARG A 59 9.70 10.60 -12.25
C ARG A 59 11.16 10.70 -12.67
N GLU A 60 12.07 10.16 -11.88
CA GLU A 60 13.50 10.13 -12.23
C GLU A 60 13.74 9.28 -13.49
N GLN A 61 13.07 8.12 -13.59
CA GLN A 61 13.15 7.26 -14.77
C GLN A 61 12.56 7.94 -16.01
N GLU A 62 11.44 8.65 -15.88
CA GLU A 62 10.84 9.43 -16.98
C GLU A 62 11.83 10.48 -17.52
N SER A 63 12.50 11.23 -16.64
CA SER A 63 13.54 12.19 -17.05
C SER A 63 14.70 11.53 -17.78
N LYS A 64 15.18 10.37 -17.30
CA LYS A 64 16.27 9.62 -17.93
C LYS A 64 15.88 9.08 -19.31
N ILE A 65 14.64 8.61 -19.46
CA ILE A 65 14.10 8.15 -20.75
C ILE A 65 14.02 9.32 -21.74
N GLN A 66 13.58 10.50 -21.30
CA GLN A 66 13.54 11.68 -22.15
C GLN A 66 14.94 12.07 -22.62
N GLU A 67 15.91 12.13 -21.71
CA GLU A 67 17.30 12.45 -22.04
C GLU A 67 17.89 11.49 -23.07
N VAL A 68 17.72 10.18 -22.87
CA VAL A 68 18.19 9.16 -23.82
C VAL A 68 17.48 9.31 -25.17
N SER A 69 16.19 9.63 -25.17
CA SER A 69 15.42 9.84 -26.40
C SER A 69 15.95 11.04 -27.19
N ASP A 70 16.24 12.15 -26.52
CA ASP A 70 16.80 13.35 -27.14
C ASP A 70 18.19 13.08 -27.73
N GLN A 71 19.05 12.34 -27.00
CA GLN A 71 20.37 11.93 -27.50
C GLN A 71 20.29 11.06 -28.76
N ILE A 72 19.33 10.12 -28.80
CA ILE A 72 19.09 9.27 -29.97
C ILE A 72 18.63 10.12 -31.16
N GLN A 73 17.71 11.06 -30.95
CA GLN A 73 17.23 11.96 -32.01
C GLN A 73 18.36 12.82 -32.58
N LEU A 74 19.17 13.44 -31.73
CA LEU A 74 20.33 14.22 -32.14
C LEU A 74 21.33 13.38 -32.95
N ARG A 75 21.61 12.16 -32.51
CA ARG A 75 22.52 11.24 -33.22
C ARG A 75 21.97 10.80 -34.58
N ASN A 76 20.66 10.72 -34.74
CA ASN A 76 20.04 10.38 -36.03
C ASN A 76 20.02 11.55 -37.02
N LEU A 77 20.06 12.79 -36.55
CA LEU A 77 20.09 14.00 -37.38
C LEU A 77 21.51 14.34 -37.87
N ALA A 78 22.55 14.06 -37.08
CA ALA A 78 23.95 14.36 -37.45
C ALA A 78 24.47 13.68 -38.74
N PRO A 79 24.09 12.43 -39.10
CA PRO A 79 24.51 11.79 -40.35
C PRO A 79 23.92 12.43 -41.62
N GLN A 80 22.75 13.07 -41.52
CA GLN A 80 22.04 13.64 -42.68
C GLN A 80 22.57 15.02 -43.11
N ALA A 81 23.46 15.63 -42.31
CA ALA A 81 24.03 16.94 -42.61
C ALA A 81 25.26 16.90 -43.55
N ILE A 82 25.78 15.72 -43.88
CA ILE A 82 27.03 15.57 -44.66
C ILE A 82 26.78 15.34 -46.17
N ASP A 83 25.55 15.01 -46.59
CA ASP A 83 25.27 14.58 -47.98
C ASP A 83 24.59 15.61 -48.89
N ASN A 84 24.39 16.87 -48.46
CA ASN A 84 23.63 17.86 -49.24
C ASN A 84 24.49 18.98 -49.89
N ASN A 85 25.72 18.67 -50.32
CA ASN A 85 26.58 19.64 -51.01
C ASN A 85 27.53 18.99 -52.04
N GLN A 86 27.00 18.31 -53.06
CA GLN A 86 27.70 17.97 -54.30
C GLN A 86 26.81 18.17 -55.53
#